data_AF-A0A2G5TR41-F1
#
_entry.id   AF-A0A2G5TR41-F1
#
_cell.length_a   1.000
_cell.length_b   1.000
_cell.length_c   1.000
_cell.angle_alpha   90.00
_cell.angle_beta   90.00
_cell.angle_gamma   90.00
#
_symmetry.space_group_name_H-M   'P 1'
#
loop_
_entity.id
_entity.type
_entity.pdbx_description
1 polymer ?
#
loop_
_entity_poly.entity_id
_entity_poly.type
_entity_poly.pdbx_seq_one_letter_code
_entity_poly.pdbx_strand_id
1 'polypeptide(L)'
;MRPATRSKIWLTISFVVFVVFLYLLGFFKNGFHLKRGQKETEMPTIMHNDEFCILYNFLDATDTFREDGLEPVTLAIHGTSEMMKMIEAKPSNWDGPISLGLFLDFHSTNALEYISILHRCDAEFQRKVTVHFAFRISPFQDKCPVINIGQTENIECEVFLKNRDKYRNSVTGSFQLYPSNLMRNIARRGAKSDIHFIADVDMIMSENFATKIKPIANEMIDGKNKKLLVVRVDEFHRKFFFAGHQIKNLSDWFKISDASDTISAWEIPYSSSSWEIQPILHRNDLYNADYFPARMRVMQSLIYSSCRAGYTFHLLSHVFDVHEGVKLDDTAYSKSVIAHSKKYGRQIAYDRYVKEMNEKYPDTISRCGTFVM
;
A
#
# COMPACT_ATOMS: atom_id res chain seq x y z
N MET A 1 74.43 -24.82 -61.48
CA MET A 1 74.12 -23.44 -61.07
C MET A 1 72.70 -23.37 -60.52
N ARG A 2 72.59 -22.96 -59.24
CA ARG A 2 71.45 -22.41 -58.50
C ARG A 2 70.05 -23.05 -58.62
N PRO A 3 69.63 -23.81 -57.59
CA PRO A 3 68.24 -24.07 -57.28
C PRO A 3 67.67 -23.01 -56.32
N ALA A 4 66.35 -23.06 -56.11
CA ALA A 4 65.63 -22.54 -54.94
C ALA A 4 65.42 -21.02 -54.79
N THR A 5 64.51 -20.43 -55.57
CA THR A 5 63.87 -19.14 -55.21
C THR A 5 62.34 -19.10 -55.37
N ARG A 6 61.70 -20.05 -56.07
CA ARG A 6 60.22 -20.01 -56.26
C ARG A 6 59.40 -20.63 -55.14
N SER A 7 59.93 -21.60 -54.38
CA SER A 7 59.19 -22.28 -53.30
C SER A 7 59.05 -21.42 -52.02
N LYS A 8 60.06 -20.60 -51.69
CA LYS A 8 60.01 -19.73 -50.49
C LYS A 8 58.98 -18.60 -50.62
N ILE A 9 58.74 -18.09 -51.83
CA ILE A 9 57.81 -16.98 -52.09
C ILE A 9 56.35 -17.44 -51.93
N TRP A 10 56.02 -18.67 -52.33
CA TRP A 10 54.66 -19.21 -52.16
C TRP A 10 54.32 -19.56 -50.71
N LEU A 11 55.33 -19.98 -49.93
CA LEU A 11 55.16 -20.20 -48.49
C LEU A 11 55.01 -18.89 -47.71
N THR A 12 55.77 -17.84 -48.04
CA THR A 12 55.59 -16.53 -47.40
C THR A 12 54.28 -15.86 -47.79
N ILE A 13 53.82 -15.98 -49.04
CA ILE A 13 52.51 -15.45 -49.46
C ILE A 13 51.38 -16.20 -48.74
N SER A 14 51.44 -17.53 -48.61
CA SER A 14 50.42 -18.30 -47.87
C SER A 14 50.40 -17.95 -46.37
N PHE A 15 51.56 -17.72 -45.76
CA PHE A 15 51.64 -17.33 -44.36
C PHE A 15 51.09 -15.92 -44.11
N VAL A 16 51.37 -14.96 -45.01
CA VAL A 16 50.82 -13.60 -44.91
C VAL A 16 49.31 -13.59 -45.12
N VAL A 17 48.79 -14.37 -46.07
CA VAL A 17 47.34 -14.53 -46.28
C VAL A 17 46.68 -15.16 -45.05
N PHE A 18 47.30 -16.16 -44.43
CA PHE A 18 46.79 -16.79 -43.21
C PHE A 18 46.81 -15.85 -41.99
N VAL A 19 47.86 -15.05 -41.83
CA VAL A 19 47.94 -14.04 -40.76
C VAL A 19 46.93 -12.91 -40.97
N VAL A 20 46.73 -12.44 -42.21
CA VAL A 20 45.69 -11.45 -42.54
C VAL A 20 44.30 -12.03 -42.33
N PHE A 21 44.08 -13.31 -42.65
CA PHE A 21 42.81 -14.00 -42.40
C PHE A 21 42.54 -14.17 -40.90
N LEU A 22 43.55 -14.47 -40.08
CA LEU A 22 43.46 -14.49 -38.62
C LEU A 22 43.25 -13.09 -38.02
N TYR A 23 43.85 -12.05 -38.60
CA TYR A 23 43.65 -10.66 -38.19
C TYR A 23 42.24 -10.16 -38.53
N LEU A 24 41.69 -10.57 -39.68
CA LEU A 24 40.30 -10.31 -40.09
C LEU A 24 39.30 -11.11 -39.25
N LEU A 25 39.60 -12.35 -38.88
CA LEU A 25 38.82 -13.12 -37.90
C LEU A 25 38.90 -12.50 -36.48
N GLY A 26 40.03 -11.89 -36.13
CA GLY A 26 40.21 -11.12 -34.90
C GLY A 26 39.39 -9.81 -34.90
N PHE A 27 39.23 -9.16 -36.05
CA PHE A 27 38.41 -7.95 -36.19
C PHE A 27 36.91 -8.23 -36.25
N PHE A 28 36.48 -9.43 -36.65
CA PHE A 28 35.08 -9.88 -36.50
C PHE A 28 34.71 -10.33 -35.08
N LYS A 29 35.65 -10.25 -34.11
CA LYS A 29 35.37 -10.31 -32.68
C LYS A 29 35.20 -8.92 -32.05
N ASN A 30 34.55 -7.98 -32.75
CA ASN A 30 34.00 -6.77 -32.12
C ASN A 30 32.55 -6.64 -32.53
N GLY A 31 31.65 -6.99 -31.60
CA GLY A 31 30.21 -6.92 -31.81
C GLY A 31 29.40 -7.90 -30.98
N PHE A 32 30.02 -8.81 -30.22
CA PHE A 32 29.33 -9.40 -29.08
C PHE A 32 29.51 -8.46 -27.89
N HIS A 33 28.64 -7.46 -27.81
CA HIS A 33 28.24 -6.97 -26.50
C HIS A 33 27.77 -8.22 -25.75
N LEU A 34 28.63 -8.78 -24.89
CA LEU A 34 28.12 -9.53 -23.75
C LEU A 34 27.23 -8.52 -23.04
N LYS A 35 25.91 -8.60 -23.28
CA LYS A 35 24.94 -8.16 -22.30
C LYS A 35 25.36 -8.91 -21.05
N ARG A 36 26.05 -8.21 -20.14
CA ARG A 36 26.22 -8.63 -18.76
C ARG A 36 24.81 -9.01 -18.34
N GLY A 37 24.57 -10.31 -18.18
CA GLY A 37 23.23 -10.83 -17.95
C GLY A 37 22.62 -9.98 -16.85
N GLN A 38 21.58 -9.21 -17.20
CA GLN A 38 20.75 -8.60 -16.19
C GLN A 38 20.30 -9.78 -15.34
N LYS A 39 20.62 -9.72 -14.05
CA LYS A 39 19.97 -10.57 -13.09
C LYS A 39 18.54 -10.04 -13.03
N GLU A 40 17.72 -10.45 -13.99
CA GLU A 40 16.27 -10.23 -13.96
C GLU A 40 15.80 -11.04 -12.76
N THR A 41 15.65 -10.35 -11.63
CA THR A 41 15.08 -10.96 -10.44
C THR A 41 13.59 -11.10 -10.73
N GLU A 42 13.18 -12.24 -11.28
CA GLU A 42 11.76 -12.56 -11.44
C GLU A 42 11.10 -12.47 -10.06
N MET A 43 10.15 -11.54 -9.91
CA MET A 43 9.38 -11.40 -8.68
C MET A 43 8.15 -12.31 -8.75
N PRO A 44 8.08 -13.39 -7.94
CA PRO A 44 6.96 -14.32 -7.99
C PRO A 44 5.72 -13.68 -7.35
N THR A 45 4.87 -13.08 -8.18
CA THR A 45 3.57 -12.57 -7.76
C THR A 45 2.54 -13.70 -7.65
N ILE A 46 1.56 -13.54 -6.76
CA ILE A 46 0.49 -14.51 -6.50
C ILE A 46 -0.82 -14.00 -7.10
N MET A 47 -1.49 -14.82 -7.90
CA MET A 47 -2.79 -14.50 -8.48
C MET A 47 -3.87 -14.42 -7.38
N HIS A 48 -4.70 -13.38 -7.43
CA HIS A 48 -5.82 -13.13 -6.52
C HIS A 48 -7.08 -12.78 -7.33
N ASN A 49 -8.14 -13.56 -7.12
CA ASN A 49 -9.45 -13.42 -7.79
C ASN A 49 -9.37 -13.33 -9.32
N ASP A 50 -8.38 -13.97 -9.96
CA ASP A 50 -8.15 -13.95 -11.41
C ASP A 50 -8.04 -12.53 -12.04
N GLU A 51 -7.79 -11.51 -11.21
CA GLU A 51 -7.73 -10.10 -11.63
C GLU A 51 -6.46 -9.39 -11.16
N PHE A 52 -5.83 -9.86 -10.08
CA PHE A 52 -4.72 -9.17 -9.44
C PHE A 52 -3.54 -10.10 -9.20
N CYS A 53 -2.34 -9.58 -9.38
CA CYS A 53 -1.08 -10.24 -9.06
C CYS A 53 -0.41 -9.50 -7.92
N ILE A 54 -0.32 -10.15 -6.77
CA ILE A 54 0.12 -9.54 -5.51
C ILE A 54 1.56 -9.95 -5.21
N LEU A 55 2.40 -9.00 -4.85
CA LEU A 55 3.69 -9.26 -4.22
C LEU A 55 3.71 -8.65 -2.82
N TYR A 56 4.02 -9.48 -1.83
CA TYR A 56 4.31 -9.03 -0.47
C TYR A 56 5.82 -8.87 -0.28
N ASN A 57 6.23 -7.92 0.57
CA ASN A 57 7.63 -7.69 0.93
C ASN A 57 8.45 -7.36 -0.32
N PHE A 58 7.90 -6.51 -1.18
CA PHE A 58 8.64 -5.99 -2.32
C PHE A 58 9.86 -5.20 -1.84
N LEU A 59 9.67 -4.37 -0.81
CA LEU A 59 10.72 -3.71 -0.05
C LEU A 59 10.41 -3.91 1.44
N ASP A 60 11.42 -4.27 2.22
CA ASP A 60 11.29 -4.47 3.66
C ASP A 60 11.87 -3.30 4.44
N ALA A 61 11.10 -2.80 5.41
CA ALA A 61 11.58 -1.85 6.40
C ALA A 61 12.73 -2.44 7.21
N THR A 62 13.72 -1.62 7.58
CA THR A 62 14.87 -2.11 8.35
C THR A 62 14.59 -2.24 9.84
N ASP A 63 13.67 -1.44 10.37
CA ASP A 63 13.43 -1.37 11.81
C ASP A 63 12.21 -2.17 12.24
N THR A 64 12.29 -2.75 13.44
CA THR A 64 11.25 -3.64 13.97
C THR A 64 10.33 -2.97 15.00
N PHE A 65 10.76 -1.85 15.59
CA PHE A 65 10.01 -1.07 16.59
C PHE A 65 9.59 -1.90 17.82
N ARG A 66 10.46 -2.80 18.28
CA ARG A 66 10.23 -3.75 19.40
C ARG A 66 11.24 -3.60 20.54
N GLU A 67 11.92 -2.47 20.62
CA GLU A 67 13.00 -2.22 21.57
C GLU A 67 12.51 -2.25 23.02
N ASP A 68 11.24 -1.96 23.25
CA ASP A 68 10.54 -1.96 24.55
C ASP A 68 9.83 -3.29 24.87
N GLY A 69 9.95 -4.31 24.00
CA GLY A 69 9.28 -5.61 24.15
C GLY A 69 7.78 -5.60 23.84
N LEU A 70 7.21 -4.46 23.43
CA LEU A 70 5.81 -4.35 23.03
C LEU A 70 5.66 -4.48 21.50
N GLU A 71 4.51 -5.02 21.10
CA GLU A 71 4.14 -5.15 19.70
C GLU A 71 3.81 -3.75 19.12
N PRO A 72 4.49 -3.29 18.06
CA PRO A 72 4.23 -1.97 17.50
C PRO A 72 2.93 -1.94 16.72
N VAL A 73 2.30 -0.77 16.75
CA VAL A 73 1.14 -0.50 15.90
C VAL A 73 1.66 -0.11 14.53
N THR A 74 1.40 -0.94 13.51
CA THR A 74 1.74 -0.62 12.12
C THR A 74 0.66 0.25 11.52
N LEU A 75 1.05 1.37 10.91
CA LEU A 75 0.15 2.13 10.04
C LEU A 75 -0.02 1.37 8.72
N ALA A 76 -1.20 0.78 8.52
CA ALA A 76 -1.57 0.09 7.29
C ALA A 76 -2.25 1.08 6.34
N ILE A 77 -1.48 1.56 5.37
CA ILE A 77 -1.92 2.54 4.37
C ILE A 77 -1.87 1.94 2.97
N HIS A 78 -2.58 2.58 2.05
CA HIS A 78 -2.65 2.16 0.67
C HIS A 78 -2.72 3.37 -0.26
N GLY A 79 -2.17 3.25 -1.46
CA GLY A 79 -2.19 4.33 -2.44
C GLY A 79 -2.03 3.85 -3.88
N THR A 80 -2.24 4.79 -4.81
CA THR A 80 -1.83 4.67 -6.21
C THR A 80 -0.53 5.46 -6.43
N SER A 81 0.04 5.33 -7.63
CA SER A 81 1.22 6.09 -8.03
C SER A 81 1.02 7.62 -8.00
N GLU A 82 -0.20 8.11 -8.19
CA GLU A 82 -0.53 9.54 -8.11
C GLU A 82 -0.41 10.11 -6.68
N MET A 83 -0.46 9.23 -5.68
CA MET A 83 -0.41 9.59 -4.27
C MET A 83 1.03 9.63 -3.71
N MET A 84 2.04 9.51 -4.57
CA MET A 84 3.43 9.33 -4.15
C MET A 84 3.95 10.44 -3.23
N LYS A 85 3.52 11.69 -3.47
CA LYS A 85 3.88 12.82 -2.59
C LYS A 85 3.41 12.62 -1.15
N MET A 86 2.20 12.09 -0.97
CA MET A 86 1.65 11.80 0.36
C MET A 86 2.35 10.59 0.97
N ILE A 87 2.63 9.55 0.17
CA ILE A 87 3.38 8.36 0.58
C ILE A 87 4.77 8.76 1.13
N GLU A 88 5.49 9.64 0.42
CA GLU A 88 6.80 10.18 0.84
C GLU A 88 6.75 10.91 2.19
N ALA A 89 5.63 11.55 2.52
CA ALA A 89 5.49 12.33 3.75
C ALA A 89 5.14 11.48 4.97
N LYS A 90 4.64 10.25 4.78
CA LYS A 90 4.17 9.40 5.89
C LYS A 90 5.22 9.04 6.95
N PRO A 91 6.48 8.73 6.61
CA PRO A 91 7.51 8.46 7.61
C PRO A 91 7.72 9.61 8.60
N SER A 92 7.48 10.86 8.19
CA SER A 92 7.57 12.03 9.08
C SER A 92 6.34 12.24 9.95
N ASN A 93 5.17 11.71 9.56
CA ASN A 93 3.91 11.85 10.31
C ASN A 93 3.63 10.67 11.25
N TRP A 94 4.22 9.50 10.99
CA TRP A 94 4.06 8.31 11.81
C TRP A 94 5.38 7.89 12.46
N ASP A 95 5.35 7.73 13.77
CA ASP A 95 6.48 7.39 14.64
C ASP A 95 6.62 5.88 14.90
N GLY A 96 5.99 5.04 14.07
CA GLY A 96 6.09 3.58 14.11
C GLY A 96 6.33 2.94 12.73
N PRO A 97 6.16 1.61 12.61
CA PRO A 97 6.24 0.92 11.33
C PRO A 97 5.06 1.25 10.41
N ILE A 98 5.30 1.22 9.11
CA ILE A 98 4.33 1.52 8.05
C ILE A 98 4.29 0.34 7.09
N SER A 99 3.09 -0.15 6.79
CA SER A 99 2.85 -1.12 5.73
C SER A 99 2.06 -0.47 4.61
N LEU A 100 2.66 -0.44 3.42
CA LEU A 100 2.10 0.22 2.25
C LEU A 100 1.62 -0.82 1.22
N GLY A 101 0.33 -0.78 0.88
CA GLY A 101 -0.21 -1.43 -0.32
C GLY A 101 -0.23 -0.47 -1.51
N LEU A 102 0.64 -0.67 -2.50
CA LEU A 102 0.71 0.14 -3.72
C LEU A 102 -0.06 -0.53 -4.88
N PHE A 103 -1.06 0.17 -5.43
CA PHE A 103 -1.81 -0.31 -6.58
C PHE A 103 -1.16 0.10 -7.89
N LEU A 104 -1.06 -0.86 -8.81
CA LEU A 104 -0.41 -0.71 -10.10
C LEU A 104 -1.28 -1.29 -11.21
N ASP A 105 -1.18 -0.68 -12.39
CA ASP A 105 -1.57 -1.30 -13.65
C ASP A 105 -0.42 -1.16 -14.66
N PHE A 106 -0.64 -1.60 -15.89
CA PHE A 106 0.38 -1.54 -16.95
C PHE A 106 1.01 -0.14 -17.12
N HIS A 107 0.25 0.94 -16.93
CA HIS A 107 0.72 2.30 -17.13
C HIS A 107 1.54 2.83 -15.96
N SER A 108 1.37 2.31 -14.74
CA SER A 108 1.98 2.85 -13.52
C SER A 108 3.13 2.01 -12.96
N THR A 109 3.64 1.03 -13.72
CA THR A 109 4.73 0.14 -13.27
C THR A 109 6.02 0.86 -12.90
N ASN A 110 6.31 2.01 -13.52
CA ASN A 110 7.46 2.87 -13.18
C ASN A 110 7.43 3.40 -11.73
N ALA A 111 6.28 3.35 -11.05
CA ALA A 111 6.18 3.65 -9.63
C ALA A 111 7.04 2.71 -8.77
N LEU A 112 7.26 1.47 -9.22
CA LEU A 112 8.14 0.52 -8.53
C LEU A 112 9.60 0.94 -8.58
N GLU A 113 10.06 1.50 -9.70
CA GLU A 113 11.42 2.05 -9.81
C GLU A 113 11.58 3.25 -8.87
N TYR A 114 10.62 4.18 -8.91
CA TYR A 114 10.64 5.36 -8.06
C TYR A 114 10.68 4.98 -6.57
N ILE A 115 9.77 4.11 -6.12
CA ILE A 115 9.67 3.76 -4.71
C ILE A 115 10.87 2.95 -4.23
N SER A 116 11.53 2.19 -5.12
CA SER A 116 12.79 1.51 -4.80
C SER A 116 13.94 2.48 -4.56
N ILE A 117 14.06 3.53 -5.39
CA ILE A 117 15.07 4.58 -5.19
C ILE A 117 14.76 5.35 -3.91
N LEU A 118 13.49 5.69 -3.67
CA LEU A 118 13.06 6.37 -2.45
C LEU A 118 13.41 5.56 -1.20
N HIS A 119 13.06 4.28 -1.18
CA HIS A 119 13.36 3.38 -0.06
C HIS A 119 14.87 3.19 0.16
N ARG A 120 15.69 3.24 -0.89
CA ARG A 120 17.16 3.16 -0.73
C ARG A 120 17.76 4.47 -0.21
N CYS A 121 17.23 5.61 -0.63
CA CYS A 121 17.88 6.91 -0.46
C CYS A 121 17.31 7.77 0.67
N ASP A 122 16.08 7.52 1.11
CA ASP A 122 15.48 8.23 2.24
C ASP A 122 15.52 7.33 3.49
N ALA A 123 16.34 7.72 4.48
CA ALA A 123 16.61 6.91 5.66
C ALA A 123 15.36 6.66 6.52
N GLU A 124 14.44 7.64 6.63
CA GLU A 124 13.21 7.45 7.40
C GLU A 124 12.23 6.55 6.65
N PHE A 125 12.16 6.67 5.33
CA PHE A 125 11.38 5.75 4.50
C PHE A 125 11.92 4.32 4.61
N GLN A 126 13.23 4.14 4.49
CA GLN A 126 13.90 2.85 4.61
C GLN A 126 13.67 2.20 5.98
N ARG A 127 13.74 2.98 7.05
CA ARG A 127 13.52 2.49 8.42
C ARG A 127 12.10 2.02 8.64
N LYS A 128 11.11 2.76 8.13
CA LYS A 128 9.71 2.61 8.54
C LYS A 128 8.83 1.83 7.57
N VAL A 129 9.10 1.85 6.27
CA VAL A 129 8.11 1.47 5.25
C VAL A 129 8.40 0.11 4.63
N THR A 130 7.52 -0.86 4.89
CA THR A 130 7.45 -2.10 4.10
C THR A 130 6.48 -1.89 2.94
N VAL A 131 6.90 -2.22 1.72
CA VAL A 131 6.10 -2.03 0.50
C VAL A 131 5.60 -3.38 -0.01
N HIS A 132 4.32 -3.42 -0.31
CA HIS A 132 3.62 -4.50 -1.01
C HIS A 132 2.93 -3.89 -2.23
N PHE A 133 2.69 -4.68 -3.27
CA PHE A 133 1.93 -4.17 -4.42
C PHE A 133 0.90 -5.17 -4.93
N ALA A 134 -0.14 -4.65 -5.57
CA ALA A 134 -1.02 -5.40 -6.45
C ALA A 134 -0.97 -4.82 -7.84
N PHE A 135 -0.72 -5.68 -8.82
CA PHE A 135 -0.78 -5.36 -10.23
C PHE A 135 -2.08 -5.92 -10.82
N ARG A 136 -2.92 -5.06 -11.42
CA ARG A 136 -4.14 -5.53 -12.09
C ARG A 136 -3.81 -6.01 -13.51
N ILE A 137 -4.12 -7.27 -13.79
CA ILE A 137 -3.87 -7.87 -15.11
C ILE A 137 -4.96 -7.52 -16.11
N SER A 138 -4.67 -7.69 -17.39
CA SER A 138 -5.67 -7.60 -18.46
C SER A 138 -6.66 -8.77 -18.37
N PRO A 139 -7.95 -8.57 -18.71
CA PRO A 139 -8.94 -9.67 -18.77
C PRO A 139 -8.56 -10.84 -19.70
N PHE A 140 -7.58 -10.65 -20.58
CA PHE A 140 -7.07 -11.68 -21.50
C PHE A 140 -5.85 -12.44 -20.95
N GLN A 141 -5.38 -12.10 -19.75
CA GLN A 141 -4.26 -12.77 -19.10
C GLN A 141 -4.79 -13.76 -18.05
N ASP A 142 -4.28 -14.99 -18.09
CA ASP A 142 -4.61 -16.07 -17.14
C ASP A 142 -3.48 -16.31 -16.12
N LYS A 143 -2.36 -15.60 -16.27
CA LYS A 143 -1.15 -15.75 -15.45
C LYS A 143 -0.59 -14.40 -15.10
N CYS A 144 0.08 -14.36 -13.95
CA CYS A 144 0.78 -13.17 -13.52
C CYS A 144 1.97 -12.86 -14.44
N PRO A 145 2.10 -11.61 -14.91
CA PRO A 145 3.24 -11.21 -15.71
C PRO A 145 4.49 -11.14 -14.84
N VAL A 146 5.65 -11.39 -15.47
CA VAL A 146 6.93 -11.02 -14.86
C VAL A 146 7.03 -9.50 -14.88
N ILE A 147 7.13 -8.90 -13.69
CA ILE A 147 7.30 -7.46 -13.54
C ILE A 147 8.79 -7.18 -13.45
N ASN A 148 9.34 -6.54 -14.48
CA ASN A 148 10.74 -6.13 -14.51
C ASN A 148 10.86 -4.70 -13.99
N ILE A 149 11.75 -4.52 -13.02
CA ILE A 149 12.08 -3.20 -12.48
C ILE A 149 13.41 -2.78 -13.10
N GLY A 150 13.46 -1.58 -13.68
CA GLY A 150 14.68 -1.01 -14.21
C GLY A 150 15.81 -0.94 -13.19
N GLN A 151 17.04 -0.76 -13.67
CA GLN A 151 18.21 -0.63 -12.78
C GLN A 151 18.17 0.70 -12.03
N THR A 152 17.73 0.65 -10.78
CA THR A 152 17.63 1.80 -9.87
C THR A 152 18.95 2.17 -9.21
N GLU A 153 19.95 1.28 -9.26
CA GLU A 153 21.23 1.41 -8.56
C GLU A 153 22.09 2.57 -9.09
N ASN A 154 21.95 2.91 -10.38
CA ASN A 154 22.76 3.91 -11.08
C ASN A 154 22.47 5.36 -10.68
N ILE A 155 21.45 5.61 -9.88
CA ILE A 155 21.07 6.95 -9.44
C ILE A 155 21.67 7.21 -8.05
N GLU A 156 22.55 8.20 -7.95
CA GLU A 156 23.12 8.63 -6.66
C GLU A 156 22.03 9.24 -5.75
N CYS A 157 22.06 8.89 -4.47
CA CYS A 157 21.01 9.32 -3.54
C CYS A 157 20.95 10.83 -3.35
N GLU A 158 22.10 11.51 -3.25
CA GLU A 158 22.13 12.98 -3.17
C GLU A 158 21.45 13.64 -4.38
N VAL A 159 21.67 13.08 -5.58
CA VAL A 159 21.07 13.56 -6.83
C VAL A 159 19.56 13.30 -6.84
N PHE A 160 19.13 12.10 -6.43
CA PHE A 160 17.71 11.76 -6.32
C PHE A 160 16.97 12.69 -5.36
N LEU A 161 17.49 12.83 -4.14
CA LEU A 161 16.88 13.63 -3.08
C LEU A 161 16.75 15.10 -3.50
N LYS A 162 17.80 15.68 -4.10
CA LYS A 162 17.79 17.07 -4.60
C LYS A 162 16.78 17.29 -5.74
N ASN A 163 16.49 16.26 -6.54
CA ASN A 163 15.60 16.34 -7.70
C ASN A 163 14.31 15.52 -7.49
N ARG A 164 13.92 15.25 -6.23
CA ARG A 164 12.83 14.31 -5.89
C ARG A 164 11.53 14.64 -6.60
N ASP A 165 11.18 15.92 -6.67
CA ASP A 165 9.96 16.40 -7.34
C ASP A 165 9.96 16.08 -8.84
N LYS A 166 11.11 16.23 -9.51
CA LYS A 166 11.24 15.90 -10.94
C LYS A 166 11.02 14.42 -11.18
N TYR A 167 11.65 13.56 -10.38
CA TYR A 167 11.48 12.11 -10.48
C TYR A 167 10.03 11.70 -10.17
N ARG A 168 9.43 12.27 -9.13
CA ARG A 168 8.03 12.01 -8.77
C ARG A 168 7.07 12.39 -9.90
N ASN A 169 7.27 13.55 -10.51
CA ASN A 169 6.43 14.02 -11.62
C ASN A 169 6.58 13.17 -12.91
N SER A 170 7.61 12.32 -12.99
CA SER A 170 7.76 11.36 -14.09
C SER A 170 7.05 10.03 -13.85
N VAL A 171 6.56 9.79 -12.62
CA VAL A 171 5.75 8.61 -12.28
C VAL A 171 4.37 8.76 -12.90
N THR A 172 3.95 7.75 -13.63
CA THR A 172 2.67 7.76 -14.34
C THR A 172 1.54 7.24 -13.45
N GLY A 173 0.38 7.88 -13.56
CA GLY A 173 -0.82 7.49 -12.83
C GLY A 173 -1.40 6.15 -13.31
N SER A 174 -2.05 5.41 -12.41
CA SER A 174 -2.88 4.28 -12.80
C SER A 174 -4.12 4.76 -13.55
N PHE A 175 -4.52 4.06 -14.60
CA PHE A 175 -5.73 4.34 -15.35
C PHE A 175 -6.95 3.57 -14.81
N GLN A 176 -6.71 2.39 -14.23
CA GLN A 176 -7.78 1.49 -13.81
C GLN A 176 -8.44 1.89 -12.48
N LEU A 177 -9.63 1.34 -12.23
CA LEU A 177 -10.37 1.58 -11.00
C LEU A 177 -9.60 1.02 -9.80
N TYR A 178 -9.40 1.88 -8.80
CA TYR A 178 -8.62 1.58 -7.61
C TYR A 178 -9.38 0.67 -6.61
N PRO A 179 -8.92 -0.56 -6.34
CA PRO A 179 -9.62 -1.50 -5.45
C PRO A 179 -9.26 -1.24 -3.98
N SER A 180 -9.78 -0.16 -3.39
CA SER A 180 -9.33 0.33 -2.07
C SER A 180 -9.39 -0.72 -0.94
N ASN A 181 -10.44 -1.54 -0.88
CA ASN A 181 -10.56 -2.59 0.14
C ASN A 181 -9.55 -3.72 -0.03
N LEU A 182 -9.28 -4.14 -1.28
CA LEU A 182 -8.20 -5.09 -1.54
C LEU A 182 -6.85 -4.53 -1.08
N MET A 183 -6.56 -3.26 -1.38
CA MET A 183 -5.29 -2.65 -1.01
C MET A 183 -5.10 -2.48 0.49
N ARG A 184 -6.18 -2.15 1.25
CA ARG A 184 -6.16 -2.18 2.71
C ARG A 184 -5.84 -3.58 3.25
N ASN A 185 -6.47 -4.60 2.66
CA ASN A 185 -6.22 -5.99 3.04
C ASN A 185 -4.78 -6.41 2.75
N ILE A 186 -4.20 -5.97 1.62
CA ILE A 186 -2.80 -6.23 1.28
C ILE A 186 -1.86 -5.56 2.27
N ALA A 187 -2.06 -4.27 2.57
CA ALA A 187 -1.26 -3.55 3.58
C ALA A 187 -1.30 -4.28 4.94
N ARG A 188 -2.49 -4.68 5.39
CA ARG A 188 -2.64 -5.41 6.65
C ARG A 188 -2.01 -6.80 6.65
N ARG A 189 -2.20 -7.59 5.58
CA ARG A 189 -1.60 -8.94 5.47
C ARG A 189 -0.08 -8.87 5.43
N GLY A 190 0.44 -7.85 4.75
CA GLY A 190 1.86 -7.61 4.59
C GLY A 190 2.56 -6.99 5.80
N ALA A 191 1.81 -6.30 6.66
CA ALA A 191 2.35 -5.68 7.87
C ALA A 191 3.13 -6.68 8.71
N LYS A 192 4.27 -6.25 9.24
CA LYS A 192 5.15 -7.09 10.06
C LYS A 192 4.66 -7.23 11.50
N SER A 193 3.90 -6.26 11.99
CA SER A 193 3.31 -6.32 13.33
C SER A 193 1.94 -7.01 13.35
N ASP A 194 1.46 -7.35 14.54
CA ASP A 194 0.16 -7.96 14.78
C ASP A 194 -0.93 -6.94 15.10
N ILE A 195 -0.57 -5.69 15.42
CA ILE A 195 -1.52 -4.60 15.67
C ILE A 195 -1.43 -3.59 14.53
N HIS A 196 -2.56 -3.30 13.88
CA HIS A 196 -2.64 -2.44 12.70
C HIS A 196 -3.58 -1.27 12.94
N PHE A 197 -3.14 -0.06 12.61
CA PHE A 197 -4.00 1.11 12.44
C PHE A 197 -4.28 1.31 10.96
N ILE A 198 -5.54 1.22 10.52
CA ILE A 198 -5.88 1.42 9.10
C ILE A 198 -6.25 2.88 8.87
N ALA A 199 -5.57 3.53 7.93
CA ALA A 199 -5.90 4.89 7.50
C ALA A 199 -5.69 5.07 6.00
N ASP A 200 -6.36 6.07 5.43
CA ASP A 200 -6.10 6.51 4.07
C ASP A 200 -4.79 7.31 4.02
N VAL A 201 -4.12 7.33 2.86
CA VAL A 201 -2.79 7.97 2.74
C VAL A 201 -2.83 9.50 2.84
N ASP A 202 -4.00 10.12 2.72
CA ASP A 202 -4.21 11.55 2.92
C ASP A 202 -4.54 11.92 4.38
N MET A 203 -4.65 10.93 5.29
CA MET A 203 -4.89 11.18 6.71
C MET A 203 -3.61 11.56 7.45
N ILE A 204 -3.61 12.70 8.14
CA ILE A 204 -2.52 13.17 8.99
C ILE A 204 -2.84 12.81 10.44
N MET A 205 -1.92 12.11 11.09
CA MET A 205 -2.02 11.71 12.49
C MET A 205 -1.50 12.80 13.42
N SER A 206 -2.11 12.93 14.62
CA SER A 206 -1.56 13.75 15.71
C SER A 206 -0.14 13.33 16.12
N GLU A 207 0.61 14.21 16.76
CA GLU A 207 2.02 13.97 17.07
C GLU A 207 2.25 12.81 18.05
N ASN A 208 3.30 12.02 17.79
CA ASN A 208 3.74 10.86 18.59
C ASN A 208 2.65 9.78 18.73
N PHE A 209 1.77 9.68 17.74
CA PHE A 209 0.58 8.84 17.78
C PHE A 209 0.91 7.39 18.13
N ALA A 210 1.81 6.76 17.37
CA ALA A 210 2.10 5.34 17.47
C ALA A 210 2.67 5.00 18.85
N THR A 211 3.63 5.79 19.32
CA THR A 211 4.25 5.64 20.64
C THR A 211 3.23 5.78 21.76
N LYS A 212 2.37 6.80 21.66
CA LYS A 212 1.30 7.09 22.61
C LYS A 212 0.32 5.92 22.78
N ILE A 213 -0.14 5.33 21.69
CA ILE A 213 -1.15 4.26 21.76
C ILE A 213 -0.57 2.87 22.00
N LYS A 214 0.74 2.66 21.81
CA LYS A 214 1.36 1.34 21.85
C LYS A 214 1.05 0.57 23.15
N PRO A 215 1.15 1.15 24.36
CA PRO A 215 0.85 0.42 25.60
C PRO A 215 -0.60 -0.07 25.66
N ILE A 216 -1.57 0.82 25.46
CA ILE A 216 -3.00 0.48 25.54
C ILE A 216 -3.42 -0.46 24.39
N ALA A 217 -2.80 -0.36 23.23
CA ALA A 217 -3.06 -1.26 22.12
C ALA A 217 -2.61 -2.68 22.43
N ASN A 218 -1.44 -2.85 23.06
CA ASN A 218 -0.96 -4.16 23.52
C ASN A 218 -1.82 -4.75 24.64
N GLU A 219 -2.44 -3.91 25.47
CA GLU A 219 -3.38 -4.35 26.51
C GLU A 219 -4.72 -4.81 25.92
N MET A 220 -5.27 -4.07 24.95
CA MET A 220 -6.65 -4.23 24.50
C MET A 220 -6.81 -5.06 23.22
N ILE A 221 -5.79 -5.10 22.35
CA ILE A 221 -5.83 -5.70 21.02
C ILE A 221 -4.98 -6.98 21.00
N ASP A 222 -5.50 -8.02 21.65
CA ASP A 222 -4.80 -9.30 21.88
C ASP A 222 -5.13 -10.39 20.84
N GLY A 223 -5.97 -10.07 19.85
CA GLY A 223 -6.42 -11.00 18.81
C GLY A 223 -7.38 -12.11 19.29
N LYS A 224 -7.82 -12.07 20.54
CA LYS A 224 -8.76 -13.03 21.16
C LYS A 224 -10.06 -12.34 21.54
N ASN A 225 -9.94 -11.20 22.20
CA ASN A 225 -11.06 -10.36 22.57
C ASN A 225 -11.53 -9.58 21.36
N LYS A 226 -12.85 -9.55 21.14
CA LYS A 226 -13.46 -8.80 20.04
C LYS A 226 -13.55 -7.31 20.37
N LYS A 227 -12.40 -6.69 20.63
CA LYS A 227 -12.27 -5.26 20.92
C LYS A 227 -11.56 -4.58 19.76
N LEU A 228 -12.11 -3.47 19.31
CA LEU A 228 -11.45 -2.55 18.40
C LEU A 228 -11.18 -1.26 19.15
N LEU A 229 -9.95 -0.78 19.10
CA LEU A 229 -9.66 0.61 19.44
C LEU A 229 -10.05 1.46 18.23
N VAL A 230 -10.68 2.62 18.47
CA VAL A 230 -11.10 3.52 17.40
C VAL A 230 -10.62 4.93 17.67
N VAL A 231 -10.24 5.59 16.59
CA VAL A 231 -9.61 6.91 16.62
C VAL A 231 -10.62 7.98 16.24
N ARG A 232 -10.52 9.14 16.88
CA ARG A 232 -11.32 10.30 16.51
C ARG A 232 -10.78 10.92 15.21
N VAL A 233 -11.63 11.00 14.20
CA VAL A 233 -11.40 11.79 13.00
C VAL A 233 -11.86 13.23 13.26
N ASP A 234 -10.98 14.23 13.16
CA ASP A 234 -11.32 15.62 13.52
C ASP A 234 -12.34 16.26 12.55
N GLU A 235 -13.02 17.28 13.07
CA GLU A 235 -14.37 17.68 12.71
C GLU A 235 -14.52 18.56 11.48
N PHE A 236 -13.45 18.87 10.74
CA PHE A 236 -13.61 19.64 9.50
C PHE A 236 -14.40 18.86 8.44
N HIS A 237 -14.36 17.52 8.49
CA HIS A 237 -15.21 16.63 7.69
C HIS A 237 -16.70 16.66 8.09
N ARG A 238 -17.05 17.21 9.27
CA ARG A 238 -18.43 17.32 9.74
C ARG A 238 -19.32 18.18 8.84
N LYS A 239 -18.74 19.17 8.14
CA LYS A 239 -19.47 20.00 7.16
C LYS A 239 -19.94 19.20 5.93
N PHE A 240 -19.32 18.08 5.61
CA PHE A 240 -19.56 17.34 4.36
C PHE A 240 -20.06 15.90 4.57
N PHE A 241 -19.75 15.24 5.70
CA PHE A 241 -20.24 13.88 6.01
C PHE A 241 -20.49 13.67 7.51
N PHE A 242 -21.38 14.49 8.10
CA PHE A 242 -21.72 14.46 9.52
C PHE A 242 -22.07 13.05 10.05
N ALA A 243 -22.93 12.32 9.34
CA ALA A 243 -23.45 11.04 9.82
C ALA A 243 -22.39 9.93 9.91
N GLY A 244 -21.30 10.02 9.14
CA GLY A 244 -20.25 8.99 9.12
C GLY A 244 -19.18 9.16 10.18
N HIS A 245 -18.85 10.40 10.57
CA HIS A 245 -17.79 10.70 11.54
C HIS A 245 -18.31 11.20 12.88
N GLN A 246 -19.62 11.16 13.12
CA GLN A 246 -20.18 11.60 14.39
C GLN A 246 -19.71 10.68 15.53
N ILE A 247 -18.88 11.23 16.41
CA ILE A 247 -18.59 10.68 17.73
C ILE A 247 -19.42 11.49 18.73
N LYS A 248 -20.29 10.82 19.49
CA LYS A 248 -21.09 11.49 20.52
C LYS A 248 -20.16 12.01 21.63
N ASN A 249 -20.55 13.12 22.24
CA ASN A 249 -19.88 13.71 23.41
C ASN A 249 -18.42 14.13 23.17
N LEU A 250 -18.20 14.94 22.15
CA LEU A 250 -16.90 15.58 21.89
C LEU A 250 -16.31 16.25 23.15
N SER A 251 -17.13 16.98 23.90
CA SER A 251 -16.68 17.69 25.11
C SER A 251 -16.13 16.74 26.17
N ASP A 252 -16.67 15.52 26.27
CA ASP A 252 -16.17 14.51 27.20
C ASP A 252 -14.80 13.99 26.75
N TRP A 253 -14.60 13.81 25.44
CA TRP A 253 -13.30 13.41 24.89
C TRP A 253 -12.21 14.45 25.20
N PHE A 254 -12.50 15.74 25.01
CA PHE A 254 -11.58 16.81 25.39
C PHE A 254 -11.34 16.83 26.90
N LYS A 255 -12.41 16.77 27.69
CA LYS A 255 -12.30 16.74 29.15
C LYS A 255 -11.41 15.59 29.65
N ILE A 256 -11.53 14.40 29.07
CA ILE A 256 -10.70 13.24 29.44
C ILE A 256 -9.25 13.46 28.98
N SER A 257 -9.05 13.94 27.76
CA SER A 257 -7.72 14.17 27.18
C SER A 257 -6.97 15.35 27.83
N ASP A 258 -7.68 16.32 28.39
CA ASP A 258 -7.11 17.48 29.09
C ASP A 258 -6.87 17.20 30.58
N ALA A 259 -7.46 16.14 31.13
CA ALA A 259 -7.40 15.82 32.56
C ALA A 259 -6.15 15.00 32.95
N SER A 260 -5.47 14.38 32.00
CA SER A 260 -4.29 13.54 32.23
C SER A 260 -3.40 13.52 30.99
N ASP A 261 -2.13 13.16 31.13
CA ASP A 261 -1.27 12.80 30.00
C ASP A 261 -1.36 11.29 29.66
N THR A 262 -2.09 10.52 30.47
CA THR A 262 -2.20 9.06 30.29
C THR A 262 -3.32 8.73 29.32
N ILE A 263 -2.96 8.01 28.26
CA ILE A 263 -3.94 7.52 27.30
C ILE A 263 -4.85 6.48 27.94
N SER A 264 -6.14 6.69 27.70
CA SER A 264 -7.22 5.79 28.08
C SER A 264 -8.15 5.53 26.89
N ALA A 265 -8.92 4.46 26.99
CA ALA A 265 -9.99 4.16 26.05
C ALA A 265 -11.26 3.73 26.81
N TRP A 266 -12.42 4.03 26.23
CA TRP A 266 -13.72 3.63 26.79
C TRP A 266 -14.65 3.15 25.69
N GLU A 267 -15.52 2.22 26.04
CA GLU A 267 -16.48 1.67 25.08
C GLU A 267 -17.47 2.75 24.61
N ILE A 268 -17.68 2.80 23.30
CA ILE A 268 -18.71 3.62 22.67
C ILE A 268 -19.65 2.72 21.85
N PRO A 269 -20.96 3.05 21.80
CA PRO A 269 -21.89 2.26 21.02
C PRO A 269 -21.60 2.42 19.53
N TYR A 270 -21.77 1.33 18.79
CA TYR A 270 -21.84 1.37 17.35
C TYR A 270 -22.93 2.35 16.89
N SER A 271 -22.61 3.20 15.89
CA SER A 271 -23.51 4.26 15.45
C SER A 271 -24.51 3.81 14.38
N SER A 272 -24.02 3.44 13.18
CA SER A 272 -24.87 3.04 12.06
C SER A 272 -24.06 2.41 10.93
N SER A 273 -24.73 1.87 9.89
CA SER A 273 -24.06 1.32 8.70
C SER A 273 -23.39 2.38 7.81
N SER A 274 -23.56 3.67 8.16
CA SER A 274 -22.82 4.79 7.57
C SER A 274 -21.58 5.20 8.36
N TRP A 275 -21.38 4.60 9.54
CA TRP A 275 -20.27 4.95 10.42
C TRP A 275 -18.93 4.57 9.78
N GLU A 276 -18.07 5.57 9.65
CA GLU A 276 -16.76 5.51 9.04
C GLU A 276 -15.76 6.05 10.07
N ILE A 277 -15.26 5.13 10.88
CA ILE A 277 -14.26 5.40 11.92
C ILE A 277 -13.05 4.52 11.67
N GLN A 278 -11.88 4.98 12.09
CA GLN A 278 -10.59 4.40 11.73
C GLN A 278 -10.20 3.45 12.85
N PRO A 279 -10.18 2.13 12.60
CA PRO A 279 -9.96 1.15 13.65
C PRO A 279 -8.47 0.83 13.79
N ILE A 280 -8.08 0.53 15.03
CA ILE A 280 -6.88 -0.21 15.40
C ILE A 280 -7.32 -1.61 15.81
N LEU A 281 -6.70 -2.60 15.20
CA LEU A 281 -7.17 -3.98 15.21
C LEU A 281 -6.00 -4.97 15.11
N HIS A 282 -6.29 -6.22 15.45
CA HIS A 282 -5.32 -7.30 15.38
C HIS A 282 -5.23 -7.88 13.95
N ARG A 283 -4.09 -8.49 13.60
CA ARG A 283 -3.87 -9.19 12.32
C ARG A 283 -4.96 -10.20 11.99
N ASN A 284 -5.47 -10.87 13.03
CA ASN A 284 -6.49 -11.92 12.92
C ASN A 284 -7.93 -11.37 12.89
N ASP A 285 -8.13 -10.07 13.09
CA ASP A 285 -9.45 -9.45 13.01
C ASP A 285 -9.94 -9.38 11.57
N LEU A 286 -11.25 -9.14 11.41
CA LEU A 286 -11.92 -9.15 10.11
C LEU A 286 -11.23 -8.25 9.08
N TYR A 287 -11.14 -8.73 7.84
CA TYR A 287 -10.66 -7.97 6.68
C TYR A 287 -11.82 -7.29 5.96
N ASN A 288 -11.53 -6.22 5.21
CA ASN A 288 -12.54 -5.57 4.37
C ASN A 288 -13.04 -6.55 3.30
N ALA A 289 -14.32 -6.43 2.91
CA ALA A 289 -14.84 -7.10 1.73
C ALA A 289 -14.20 -6.48 0.48
N ASP A 290 -13.27 -7.20 -0.15
CA ASP A 290 -12.41 -6.71 -1.24
C ASP A 290 -13.17 -6.41 -2.53
N TYR A 291 -14.33 -7.03 -2.72
CA TYR A 291 -15.19 -6.89 -3.89
C TYR A 291 -16.05 -5.60 -3.91
N PHE A 292 -16.03 -4.78 -2.85
CA PHE A 292 -16.73 -3.49 -2.89
C PHE A 292 -16.06 -2.57 -3.92
N PRO A 293 -16.82 -1.99 -4.87
CA PRO A 293 -16.26 -1.07 -5.84
C PRO A 293 -15.82 0.24 -5.16
N ALA A 294 -14.90 0.93 -5.81
CA ALA A 294 -14.37 2.20 -5.32
C ALA A 294 -15.50 3.18 -4.95
N ARG A 295 -15.30 3.90 -3.84
CA ARG A 295 -16.25 4.91 -3.31
C ARG A 295 -17.63 4.35 -2.89
N MET A 296 -17.81 3.02 -2.76
CA MET A 296 -19.06 2.42 -2.26
C MET A 296 -18.83 1.69 -0.93
N ARG A 297 -19.18 2.33 0.19
CA ARG A 297 -19.20 1.72 1.54
C ARG A 297 -17.91 0.96 1.94
N VAL A 298 -16.75 1.47 1.51
CA VAL A 298 -15.48 0.75 1.56
C VAL A 298 -15.03 0.50 3.00
N MET A 299 -14.86 1.53 3.83
CA MET A 299 -14.52 1.39 5.26
C MET A 299 -15.75 1.01 6.08
N GLN A 300 -16.91 1.56 5.75
CA GLN A 300 -18.18 1.28 6.45
C GLN A 300 -18.52 -0.21 6.48
N SER A 301 -18.16 -0.96 5.43
CA SER A 301 -18.34 -2.43 5.42
C SER A 301 -17.54 -3.11 6.54
N LEU A 302 -16.27 -2.76 6.76
CA LEU A 302 -15.49 -3.35 7.86
C LEU A 302 -16.09 -3.02 9.23
N ILE A 303 -16.48 -1.77 9.45
CA ILE A 303 -17.09 -1.35 10.72
C ILE A 303 -18.44 -2.04 10.95
N TYR A 304 -19.28 -2.13 9.92
CA TYR A 304 -20.55 -2.87 9.98
C TYR A 304 -20.34 -4.35 10.30
N SER A 305 -19.48 -5.05 9.56
CA SER A 305 -19.20 -6.47 9.81
C SER A 305 -18.61 -6.72 11.18
N SER A 306 -17.78 -5.80 11.70
CA SER A 306 -17.26 -5.87 13.06
C SER A 306 -18.37 -5.80 14.10
N CYS A 307 -19.34 -4.89 13.95
CA CYS A 307 -20.53 -4.90 14.80
C CYS A 307 -21.28 -6.23 14.68
N ARG A 308 -21.57 -6.69 13.46
CA ARG A 308 -22.30 -7.96 13.24
C ARG A 308 -21.57 -9.16 13.84
N ALA A 309 -20.24 -9.14 13.87
CA ALA A 309 -19.41 -10.21 14.38
C ALA A 309 -19.22 -10.23 15.90
N GLY A 310 -19.80 -9.28 16.65
CA GLY A 310 -19.69 -9.27 18.09
C GLY A 310 -18.73 -8.24 18.67
N TYR A 311 -18.05 -7.42 17.86
CA TYR A 311 -17.02 -6.51 18.36
C TYR A 311 -17.60 -5.33 19.14
N THR A 312 -16.85 -4.90 20.16
CA THR A 312 -17.04 -3.64 20.89
C THR A 312 -16.03 -2.59 20.43
N PHE A 313 -16.42 -1.33 20.39
CA PHE A 313 -15.60 -0.21 19.91
C PHE A 313 -15.15 0.65 21.08
N HIS A 314 -13.86 0.91 21.20
CA HIS A 314 -13.26 1.63 22.33
C HIS A 314 -12.56 2.89 21.84
N LEU A 315 -13.12 4.05 22.17
CA LEU A 315 -12.62 5.34 21.71
C LEU A 315 -11.35 5.73 22.46
N LEU A 316 -10.27 5.97 21.73
CA LEU A 316 -9.01 6.47 22.29
C LEU A 316 -9.08 7.96 22.61
N SER A 317 -8.54 8.36 23.75
CA SER A 317 -8.23 9.75 24.11
C SER A 317 -6.90 10.22 23.51
N HIS A 318 -6.64 11.53 23.55
CA HIS A 318 -5.38 12.21 23.20
C HIS A 318 -4.91 12.15 21.75
N VAL A 319 -5.39 11.17 20.97
CA VAL A 319 -4.99 10.96 19.58
C VAL A 319 -6.16 11.15 18.64
N PHE A 320 -5.87 11.77 17.51
CA PHE A 320 -6.82 12.01 16.44
C PHE A 320 -6.10 12.03 15.09
N ASP A 321 -6.88 11.90 14.02
CA ASP A 321 -6.41 12.03 12.65
C ASP A 321 -7.32 12.96 11.83
N VAL A 322 -6.78 13.54 10.77
CA VAL A 322 -7.47 14.53 9.92
C VAL A 322 -7.13 14.33 8.45
N HIS A 323 -8.02 14.64 7.52
CA HIS A 323 -7.63 14.69 6.11
C HIS A 323 -6.72 15.90 5.83
N GLU A 324 -5.73 15.71 4.96
CA GLU A 324 -4.93 16.81 4.41
C GLU A 324 -5.80 17.72 3.53
N GLY A 325 -6.07 18.93 4.01
CA GLY A 325 -6.88 19.92 3.30
C GLY A 325 -8.40 19.71 3.46
N VAL A 326 -9.18 20.48 2.69
CA VAL A 326 -10.65 20.42 2.72
C VAL A 326 -11.17 20.16 1.32
N LYS A 327 -11.92 19.07 1.16
CA LYS A 327 -12.57 18.74 -0.10
C LYS A 327 -13.72 19.71 -0.38
N LEU A 328 -13.58 20.52 -1.43
CA LEU A 328 -14.60 21.50 -1.83
C LEU A 328 -15.55 20.97 -2.90
N ASP A 329 -15.04 20.17 -3.85
CA ASP A 329 -15.84 19.50 -4.88
C ASP A 329 -15.17 18.18 -5.30
N ASP A 330 -15.94 17.29 -5.91
CA ASP A 330 -15.43 16.11 -6.58
C ASP A 330 -14.85 16.44 -7.96
N THR A 331 -13.68 15.89 -8.25
CA THR A 331 -13.09 15.95 -9.59
C THR A 331 -13.96 15.23 -10.63
N ALA A 332 -13.84 15.58 -11.91
CA ALA A 332 -14.56 14.90 -12.98
C ALA A 332 -14.27 13.38 -13.01
N TYR A 333 -13.02 13.01 -12.72
CA TYR A 333 -12.63 11.61 -12.54
C TYR A 333 -13.38 10.96 -11.36
N SER A 334 -13.40 11.58 -10.19
CA SER A 334 -14.12 11.07 -9.00
C SER A 334 -15.63 10.88 -9.29
N LYS A 335 -16.26 11.89 -9.93
CA LYS A 335 -17.67 11.83 -10.36
C LYS A 335 -17.91 10.63 -11.31
N SER A 336 -17.00 10.42 -12.26
CA SER A 336 -17.09 9.31 -13.22
C SER A 336 -16.92 7.94 -12.56
N VAL A 337 -15.97 7.80 -11.63
CA VAL A 337 -15.77 6.57 -10.84
C VAL A 337 -17.00 6.26 -10.00
N ILE A 338 -17.59 7.26 -9.34
CA ILE A 338 -18.82 7.09 -8.55
C ILE A 338 -19.97 6.65 -9.45
N ALA A 339 -20.16 7.30 -10.60
CA ALA A 339 -21.22 6.94 -11.54
C ALA A 339 -21.07 5.51 -12.07
N HIS A 340 -19.85 5.12 -12.48
CA HIS A 340 -19.53 3.76 -12.93
C HIS A 340 -19.82 2.74 -11.82
N SER A 341 -19.30 3.00 -10.61
CA SER A 341 -19.45 2.09 -9.46
C SER A 341 -20.92 1.93 -9.05
N LYS A 342 -21.72 3.01 -9.09
CA LYS A 342 -23.17 2.94 -8.85
C LYS A 342 -23.89 2.09 -9.89
N LYS A 343 -23.51 2.24 -11.17
CA LYS A 343 -24.18 1.57 -12.29
C LYS A 343 -23.88 0.07 -12.35
N TYR A 344 -22.63 -0.33 -12.12
CA TYR A 344 -22.19 -1.69 -12.41
C TYR A 344 -21.86 -2.54 -11.19
N GLY A 345 -21.34 -1.94 -10.11
CA GLY A 345 -20.83 -2.71 -8.97
C GLY A 345 -21.69 -2.63 -7.70
N ARG A 346 -22.36 -1.50 -7.47
CA ARG A 346 -23.01 -1.20 -6.18
C ARG A 346 -24.03 -2.26 -5.78
N GLN A 347 -24.98 -2.59 -6.64
CA GLN A 347 -26.07 -3.52 -6.29
C GLN A 347 -25.53 -4.94 -6.07
N ILE A 348 -24.63 -5.40 -6.94
CA ILE A 348 -24.01 -6.73 -6.85
C ILE A 348 -23.25 -6.88 -5.54
N ALA A 349 -22.41 -5.90 -5.20
CA ALA A 349 -21.65 -5.92 -3.95
C ALA A 349 -22.58 -5.84 -2.72
N TYR A 350 -23.63 -5.02 -2.78
CA TYR A 350 -24.61 -4.89 -1.70
C TYR A 350 -25.35 -6.20 -1.42
N ASP A 351 -25.95 -6.80 -2.46
CA ASP A 351 -26.76 -8.01 -2.30
C ASP A 351 -25.92 -9.17 -1.77
N ARG A 352 -24.71 -9.33 -2.32
CA ARG A 352 -23.73 -10.30 -1.82
C ARG A 352 -23.42 -10.05 -0.34
N TYR A 353 -23.07 -8.82 0.02
CA TYR A 353 -22.64 -8.48 1.37
C TYR A 353 -23.75 -8.63 2.42
N VAL A 354 -24.97 -8.18 2.11
CA VAL A 354 -26.12 -8.32 3.02
C VAL A 354 -26.43 -9.80 3.26
N LYS A 355 -26.41 -10.62 2.19
CA LYS A 355 -26.60 -12.06 2.29
C LYS A 355 -25.53 -12.68 3.21
N GLU A 356 -24.26 -12.44 2.93
CA GLU A 356 -23.14 -12.97 3.73
C GLU A 356 -23.25 -12.56 5.21
N MET A 357 -23.60 -11.29 5.51
CA MET A 357 -23.72 -10.82 6.89
C MET A 357 -24.90 -11.45 7.63
N ASN A 358 -26.03 -11.65 6.95
CA ASN A 358 -27.23 -12.25 7.55
C ASN A 358 -27.07 -13.75 7.76
N GLU A 359 -26.42 -14.45 6.84
CA GLU A 359 -26.11 -15.88 6.98
C GLU A 359 -25.08 -16.11 8.09
N LYS A 360 -24.03 -15.28 8.16
CA LYS A 360 -22.95 -15.45 9.14
C LYS A 360 -23.33 -14.99 10.55
N TYR A 361 -24.18 -13.96 10.66
CA TYR A 361 -24.52 -13.34 11.94
C TYR A 361 -26.04 -13.06 12.06
N PRO A 362 -26.89 -14.11 12.08
CA PRO A 362 -28.34 -13.96 12.02
C PRO A 362 -28.92 -13.16 13.19
N ASP A 363 -28.34 -13.28 14.39
CA ASP A 363 -28.93 -12.75 15.63
C ASP A 363 -28.47 -11.33 16.01
N THR A 364 -27.76 -10.64 15.12
CA THR A 364 -27.12 -9.34 15.44
C THR A 364 -27.77 -8.12 14.77
N ILE A 365 -28.84 -8.34 13.99
CA ILE A 365 -29.57 -7.26 13.29
C ILE A 365 -30.17 -6.25 14.27
N SER A 366 -30.73 -6.72 15.39
CA SER A 366 -31.34 -5.84 16.41
C SER A 366 -30.33 -4.85 17.01
N ARG A 367 -29.08 -5.28 17.17
CA ARG A 367 -27.98 -4.47 17.71
C ARG A 367 -27.32 -3.57 16.67
N CYS A 368 -27.07 -4.08 15.47
CA CYS A 368 -26.24 -3.41 14.46
C CYS A 368 -27.05 -2.73 13.35
N GLY A 369 -28.37 -2.94 13.33
CA GLY A 369 -29.25 -2.47 12.27
C GLY A 369 -28.99 -3.15 10.92
N THR A 370 -29.74 -2.69 9.91
CA THR A 370 -29.55 -3.13 8.53
C THR A 370 -28.41 -2.37 7.87
N PHE A 371 -27.68 -3.05 6.97
CA PHE A 371 -26.70 -2.39 6.12
C PHE A 371 -27.45 -1.57 5.06
N VAL A 372 -27.08 -0.31 4.89
CA VAL A 372 -27.71 0.60 3.94
C VAL A 372 -26.64 1.17 3.02
N MET A 373 -26.97 1.34 1.75
CA MET A 373 -26.06 1.79 0.69
C MET A 373 -26.09 3.28 0.43
#